data_AF-A0A940BAZ4-F1
#
_entry.id   AF-A0A940BAZ4-F1
#
_cell.length_a   1.000
_cell.length_b   1.000
_cell.length_c   1.000
_cell.angle_alpha   90.00
_cell.angle_beta   90.00
_cell.angle_gamma   90.00
#
_symmetry.space_group_name_H-M   'P 1'
#
loop_
_entity.id
_entity.type
_entity.pdbx_description
1 polymer ?
#
loop_
_entity_poly.entity_id
_entity_poly.type
_entity_poly.pdbx_seq_one_letter_code
_entity_poly.pdbx_strand_id
1 'polypeptide(L)'
;MLANAVNDDDKSYINNMLGECFMQENYDAALQYFHTALKYKKIPETYKNLAKIYLKKNDTLNWRIYCDSALSDAWYETKIDILSDIAQKYYDDNDIVSYKSISDQMIGTLKDFNDYEKKNFALEVQKKYDFEKQQTEYEKNIWFLIAVIGLLTAASLAFAIIYKHNSHKIKQLEKENTHLYENQKLSNEINDEYKSQLVFLREQNEEMSSKSENFATVIAANNDMIAKLRSKIDEMNKQNNDYLTVGKAIFDRMNDNLSIANYKMKYANCLLYFETTYPDHTYIFDSYINLTIENKIFLICDDYMGKNDDEMSSIFNISPTTVRTRRTKMKRKLA
;
A
#
# COMPACT_ATOMS: atom_id res chain seq x y z
N MET A 1 57.68 5.32 29.22
CA MET A 1 56.73 6.31 28.65
C MET A 1 55.27 6.07 29.08
N LEU A 2 54.98 5.50 30.26
CA LEU A 2 53.61 5.29 30.76
C LEU A 2 53.21 6.25 31.91
N ALA A 3 54.15 7.05 32.43
CA ALA A 3 53.91 7.95 33.56
C ALA A 3 53.09 9.22 33.20
N ASN A 4 52.88 9.50 31.91
CA ASN A 4 52.10 10.64 31.42
C ASN A 4 50.68 10.26 30.96
N ALA A 5 50.24 9.00 31.14
CA ALA A 5 48.95 8.51 30.66
C ALA A 5 47.80 8.62 31.68
N VAL A 6 48.11 8.92 32.94
CA VAL A 6 47.11 9.03 34.02
C VAL A 6 46.86 10.51 34.28
N ASN A 7 45.60 10.93 34.21
CA ASN A 7 45.24 12.33 34.49
C ASN A 7 45.43 12.64 36.00
N ASP A 8 45.45 13.92 36.38
CA ASP A 8 45.74 14.30 37.76
C ASP A 8 44.61 13.91 38.73
N ASP A 9 43.38 13.74 38.24
CA ASP A 9 42.25 13.21 39.02
C ASP A 9 42.53 11.78 39.48
N ASP A 10 42.84 10.89 38.53
CA ASP A 10 43.15 9.48 38.76
C ASP A 10 44.40 9.34 39.63
N LYS A 11 45.44 10.16 39.41
CA LYS A 11 46.61 10.18 40.29
C LYS A 11 46.23 10.52 41.73
N SER A 12 45.33 11.49 41.94
CA SER A 12 44.89 11.84 43.28
C SER A 12 44.12 10.69 43.95
N TYR A 13 43.17 10.06 43.24
CA TYR A 13 42.43 8.91 43.78
C TYR A 13 43.33 7.71 44.08
N ILE A 14 44.26 7.36 43.18
CA ILE A 14 45.21 6.26 43.39
C ILE A 14 46.07 6.53 44.63
N ASN A 15 46.59 7.75 44.78
CA ASN A 15 47.39 8.09 45.96
C ASN A 15 46.54 8.12 47.24
N ASN A 16 45.27 8.53 47.19
CA ASN A 16 44.37 8.40 48.34
C ASN A 16 44.17 6.92 48.74
N MET A 17 43.88 6.05 47.78
CA MET A 17 43.71 4.62 48.04
C MET A 17 44.98 3.98 48.62
N LEU A 18 46.15 4.31 48.08
CA LEU A 18 47.43 3.85 48.61
C LEU A 18 47.63 4.34 50.05
N GLY A 19 47.31 5.60 50.32
CA GLY A 19 47.35 6.15 51.68
C GLY A 19 46.44 5.40 52.65
N GLU A 20 45.22 5.07 52.23
CA GLU A 20 44.28 4.27 53.03
C GLU A 20 44.83 2.87 53.34
N CYS A 21 45.45 2.19 52.36
CA CYS A 21 46.10 0.90 52.59
C CYS A 21 47.19 0.98 53.67
N PHE A 22 48.03 2.02 53.62
CA PHE A 22 49.10 2.20 54.61
C PHE A 22 48.61 2.73 55.96
N MET A 23 47.37 3.21 56.07
CA MET A 23 46.83 3.85 57.28
C MET A 23 46.75 2.90 58.49
N GLN A 24 46.76 1.59 58.28
CA GLN A 24 46.75 0.58 59.34
C GLN A 24 48.15 0.11 59.74
N GLU A 25 49.14 0.23 58.86
CA GLU A 25 50.48 -0.36 59.03
C GLU A 25 51.57 0.69 59.25
N ASN A 26 51.52 1.82 58.55
CA ASN A 26 52.55 2.84 58.56
C ASN A 26 51.96 4.24 58.32
N TYR A 27 51.76 5.01 59.39
CA TYR A 27 51.20 6.36 59.32
C TYR A 27 52.05 7.35 58.52
N ASP A 28 53.37 7.20 58.52
CA ASP A 28 54.24 8.15 57.82
C ASP A 28 54.20 7.91 56.31
N ALA A 29 54.13 6.64 55.88
CA ALA A 29 53.85 6.29 54.49
C ALA A 29 52.46 6.78 54.05
N ALA A 30 51.43 6.56 54.88
CA ALA A 30 50.07 7.02 54.60
C ALA A 30 50.01 8.55 54.42
N LEU A 31 50.65 9.31 55.31
CA LEU A 31 50.75 10.78 55.20
C LEU A 31 51.42 11.22 53.90
N GLN A 32 52.51 10.56 53.48
CA GLN A 32 53.16 10.89 52.21
C GLN A 32 52.23 10.70 51.02
N TYR A 33 51.49 9.59 50.98
CA TYR A 33 50.54 9.32 49.91
C TYR A 33 49.37 10.30 49.92
N PHE A 34 48.77 10.60 51.09
CA PHE A 34 47.68 11.56 51.18
C PHE A 34 48.10 12.99 50.79
N HIS A 35 49.26 13.46 51.23
CA HIS A 35 49.77 14.77 50.79
C HIS A 35 50.10 14.78 49.30
N THR A 36 50.57 13.65 48.74
CA THR A 36 50.80 13.52 47.31
C THR A 36 49.49 13.55 46.52
N ALA A 37 48.43 12.90 47.01
CA ALA A 37 47.09 13.01 46.44
C ALA A 37 46.62 14.47 46.38
N LEU A 38 46.73 15.20 47.49
CA LEU A 38 46.34 16.61 47.57
C LEU A 38 47.14 17.54 46.66
N LYS A 39 48.38 17.19 46.30
CA LYS A 39 49.18 17.95 45.32
C LYS A 39 48.60 17.86 43.91
N TYR A 40 47.99 16.73 43.55
CA TYR A 40 47.35 16.55 42.26
C TYR A 40 45.94 17.13 42.25
N LYS A 41 45.12 16.78 43.23
CA LYS A 41 43.77 17.31 43.37
C LYS A 41 43.30 17.25 44.82
N LYS A 42 42.61 18.32 45.24
CA LYS A 42 41.90 18.37 46.52
C LYS A 42 40.69 17.44 46.45
N ILE A 43 40.72 16.40 47.28
CA ILE A 43 39.65 15.41 47.40
C ILE A 43 39.20 15.41 48.87
N PRO A 44 37.90 15.59 49.15
CA PRO A 44 37.37 15.60 50.51
C PRO A 44 37.69 14.34 51.31
N GLU A 45 37.66 13.17 50.67
CA GLU A 45 38.00 11.88 51.26
C GLU A 45 39.46 11.85 51.74
N THR A 46 40.40 12.41 50.97
CA THR A 46 41.80 12.54 51.37
C THR A 46 41.96 13.40 52.61
N TYR A 47 41.22 14.50 52.71
CA TYR A 47 41.21 15.35 53.90
C TYR A 47 40.60 14.63 55.12
N LYS A 48 39.50 13.88 54.93
CA LYS A 48 38.90 13.02 55.97
C LYS A 48 39.91 11.99 56.50
N ASN A 49 40.67 11.35 55.62
CA ASN A 49 41.67 10.37 56.00
C ASN A 49 42.87 10.99 56.74
N LEU A 50 43.33 12.17 56.30
CA LEU A 50 44.33 12.93 57.05
C LEU A 50 43.82 13.29 58.45
N ALA A 51 42.57 13.78 58.56
CA ALA A 51 41.97 14.08 59.85
C ALA A 51 41.98 12.85 60.77
N LYS A 52 41.61 11.66 60.27
CA LYS A 52 41.68 10.41 61.05
C LYS A 52 43.08 10.09 61.56
N ILE A 53 44.13 10.32 60.76
CA ILE A 53 45.52 10.13 61.22
C ILE A 53 45.87 11.13 62.33
N TYR A 54 45.58 12.41 62.15
CA TYR A 54 45.91 13.44 63.15
C TYR A 54 45.12 13.26 64.45
N LEU A 55 43.88 12.77 64.36
CA LEU A 55 43.07 12.38 65.51
C LEU A 55 43.77 11.29 66.33
N LYS A 56 44.25 10.23 65.67
CA LYS A 56 45.00 9.14 66.34
C LYS A 56 46.33 9.60 66.93
N LYS A 57 46.95 10.63 66.36
CA LYS A 57 48.17 11.27 66.89
C LYS A 57 47.88 12.26 68.03
N ASN A 58 46.62 12.42 68.46
CA ASN A 58 46.17 13.43 69.43
C ASN A 58 46.50 14.88 69.03
N ASP A 59 46.62 15.15 67.73
CA ASP A 59 46.82 16.48 67.19
C ASP A 59 45.47 17.10 66.79
N THR A 60 44.79 17.64 67.78
CA THR A 60 43.43 18.20 67.63
C THR A 60 43.40 19.40 66.68
N LEU A 61 44.50 20.17 66.59
CA LEU A 61 44.56 21.34 65.70
C LEU A 61 44.55 20.91 64.23
N ASN A 62 45.45 20.00 63.85
CA ASN A 62 45.50 19.52 62.46
C ASN A 62 44.28 18.66 62.12
N TRP A 63 43.79 17.84 63.07
CA TRP A 63 42.52 17.13 62.90
C TRP A 63 41.40 18.09 62.49
N ARG A 64 41.24 19.20 63.23
CA ARG A 64 40.18 20.18 62.95
C ARG A 64 40.36 20.85 61.59
N ILE A 65 41.58 21.29 61.26
CA ILE A 65 41.89 21.92 59.96
C ILE A 65 41.50 20.99 58.80
N TYR A 66 41.83 19.71 58.92
CA TYR A 66 41.52 18.73 57.88
C TYR A 66 40.04 18.36 57.83
N CYS A 67 39.34 18.31 58.97
CA CYS A 67 37.89 18.19 59.01
C CYS A 67 37.20 19.36 58.31
N ASP A 68 37.57 20.60 58.62
CA ASP A 68 36.97 21.79 58.00
C ASP A 68 37.28 21.84 56.48
N SER A 69 38.49 21.43 56.08
CA SER A 69 38.87 21.31 54.66
C SER A 69 38.11 20.21 53.92
N ALA A 70 37.79 19.10 54.61
CA ALA A 70 36.97 18.05 54.05
C ALA A 70 35.52 18.51 53.87
N LEU A 71 34.98 19.28 54.82
CA LEU A 71 33.61 19.79 54.77
C LEU A 71 33.37 20.86 53.71
N SER A 72 34.37 21.66 53.32
CA SER A 72 34.14 22.74 52.36
C SER A 72 33.65 22.24 51.00
N ASP A 73 34.26 21.17 50.51
CA ASP A 73 34.08 20.68 49.14
C ASP A 73 33.36 19.32 49.06
N ALA A 74 33.05 18.70 50.20
CA ALA A 74 32.37 17.40 50.24
C ALA A 74 30.94 17.46 49.69
N TRP A 75 30.54 16.38 49.01
CA TRP A 75 29.15 16.10 48.67
C TRP A 75 28.37 15.69 49.93
N TYR A 76 27.05 15.69 49.84
CA TYR A 76 26.16 15.48 51.00
C TYR A 76 26.50 14.23 51.82
N GLU A 77 26.70 13.07 51.17
CA GLU A 77 27.04 11.81 51.84
C GLU A 77 28.38 11.91 52.59
N THR A 78 29.44 12.35 51.91
CA THR A 78 30.76 12.56 52.52
C THR A 78 30.70 13.59 53.65
N LYS A 79 29.89 14.65 53.52
CA LYS A 79 29.67 15.65 54.59
C LYS A 79 29.01 15.03 55.81
N ILE A 80 27.96 14.24 55.63
CA ILE A 80 27.25 13.56 56.73
C ILE A 80 28.21 12.65 57.48
N ASP A 81 29.02 11.87 56.76
CA ASP A 81 30.04 11.02 57.35
C ASP A 81 31.06 11.82 58.18
N ILE A 82 31.61 12.90 57.62
CA ILE A 82 32.60 13.73 58.32
C ILE A 82 31.98 14.39 59.56
N LEU A 83 30.76 14.92 59.45
CA LEU A 83 30.04 15.51 60.59
C LEU A 83 29.75 14.45 61.66
N SER A 84 29.44 13.21 61.27
CA SER A 84 29.25 12.10 62.20
C SER A 84 30.55 11.76 62.94
N ASP A 85 31.69 11.70 62.24
CA ASP A 85 33.01 11.48 62.85
C ASP A 85 33.37 12.61 63.84
N ILE A 86 33.08 13.87 63.49
CA ILE A 86 33.30 15.04 64.36
C ILE A 86 32.38 15.00 65.59
N ALA A 87 31.10 14.70 65.39
CA ALA A 87 30.13 14.59 66.49
C ALA A 87 30.56 13.50 67.47
N GLN A 88 30.97 12.32 66.98
CA GLN A 88 31.44 11.24 67.83
C GLN A 88 32.64 11.68 68.69
N LYS A 89 33.61 12.40 68.11
CA LYS A 89 34.75 12.90 68.89
C LYS A 89 34.33 13.84 70.02
N TYR A 90 33.41 14.78 69.76
CA TYR A 90 32.92 15.69 70.80
C TYR A 90 32.09 14.99 71.86
N TYR A 91 31.35 13.95 71.47
CA TYR A 91 30.65 13.08 72.41
C TYR A 91 31.64 12.37 73.35
N ASP A 92 32.70 11.77 72.78
CA ASP A 92 33.74 11.07 73.54
C ASP A 92 34.50 12.01 74.48
N ASP A 93 34.68 13.28 74.10
CA ASP A 93 35.31 14.33 74.92
C ASP A 93 34.37 14.92 75.99
N ASN A 94 33.10 14.50 76.06
CA ASN A 94 32.04 15.11 76.87
C ASN A 94 31.78 16.61 76.58
N ASP A 95 32.11 17.09 75.37
CA ASP A 95 31.76 18.45 74.92
C ASP A 95 30.35 18.45 74.29
N ILE A 96 29.35 18.51 75.17
CA ILE A 96 27.93 18.47 74.79
C ILE A 96 27.54 19.64 73.88
N VAL A 97 28.16 20.81 74.06
CA VAL A 97 27.81 22.02 73.28
C VAL A 97 28.26 21.85 71.84
N SER A 98 29.51 21.42 71.63
CA SER A 98 30.03 21.17 70.28
C SER A 98 29.35 19.97 69.62
N TYR A 99 29.09 18.90 70.37
CA TYR A 99 28.33 17.74 69.90
C TYR A 99 26.97 18.14 69.32
N LYS A 100 26.19 18.94 70.07
CA LYS A 100 24.87 19.39 69.63
C LYS A 100 24.97 20.24 68.37
N SER A 101 25.90 21.20 68.34
CA SER A 101 26.11 22.08 67.18
C SER A 101 26.42 21.30 65.90
N ILE A 102 27.30 20.31 65.97
CA ILE A 102 27.67 19.47 64.82
C ILE A 102 26.51 18.54 64.42
N SER A 103 25.79 17.98 65.40
CA SER A 103 24.61 17.14 65.14
C SER A 103 23.50 17.93 64.43
N ASP A 104 23.25 19.18 64.81
CA ASP A 104 22.28 20.05 64.14
C ASP A 104 22.69 20.33 62.68
N GLN A 105 23.99 20.55 62.42
CA GLN A 105 24.52 20.70 61.05
C GLN A 105 24.37 19.42 60.22
N MET A 106 24.59 18.25 60.84
CA MET A 106 24.41 16.95 60.18
C MET A 106 22.95 16.72 59.80
N ILE A 107 22.01 17.01 60.69
CA ILE A 107 20.56 16.91 60.42
C ILE A 107 20.16 17.85 59.28
N GLY A 108 20.68 19.09 59.27
CA GLY A 108 20.46 20.04 58.18
C GLY A 108 20.95 19.49 56.83
N THR A 109 22.18 18.97 56.80
CA THR A 109 22.78 18.37 55.60
C THR A 109 21.99 17.15 55.10
N LEU A 110 21.52 16.29 56.01
CA LEU A 110 20.68 15.13 55.69
C LEU A 110 19.33 15.55 55.11
N LYS A 111 18.73 16.63 55.62
CA LYS A 111 17.50 17.18 55.06
C LYS A 111 17.71 17.68 53.63
N ASP A 112 18.77 18.46 53.41
CA ASP A 112 19.12 18.99 52.08
C ASP A 112 19.39 17.86 51.08
N PHE A 113 20.08 16.80 51.51
CA PHE A 113 20.29 15.60 50.71
C PHE A 113 18.98 14.93 50.30
N ASN A 114 18.08 14.69 51.24
CA ASN A 114 16.77 14.09 50.97
C ASN A 114 15.93 14.95 50.01
N ASP A 115 15.98 16.27 50.15
CA ASP A 115 15.26 17.18 49.27
C ASP A 115 15.88 17.18 47.85
N TYR A 116 17.21 17.09 47.75
CA TYR A 116 17.92 16.89 46.49
C TYR A 116 17.54 15.56 45.81
N GLU A 117 17.55 14.44 46.55
CA GLU A 117 17.16 13.13 46.03
C GLU A 117 15.71 13.09 45.54
N LYS A 118 14.77 13.64 46.32
CA LYS A 118 13.36 13.74 45.89
C LYS A 118 13.21 14.51 44.59
N LYS A 119 13.94 15.63 44.45
CA LYS A 119 13.92 16.44 43.24
C LYS A 119 14.52 15.68 42.06
N ASN A 120 15.64 15.00 42.25
CA ASN A 120 16.26 14.19 41.19
C ASN A 120 15.39 13.01 40.78
N PHE A 121 14.78 12.32 41.74
CA PHE A 121 13.84 11.24 41.46
C PHE A 121 12.65 11.75 40.65
N ALA A 122 12.06 12.89 41.03
CA ALA A 122 10.98 13.50 40.26
C ALA A 122 11.42 13.85 38.83
N LEU A 123 12.63 14.38 38.64
CA LEU A 123 13.20 14.66 37.33
C LEU A 123 13.45 13.39 36.51
N GLU A 124 13.91 12.32 37.14
CA GLU A 124 14.14 11.04 36.47
C GLU A 124 12.83 10.40 36.02
N VAL A 125 11.82 10.40 36.89
CA VAL A 125 10.46 9.96 36.55
C VAL A 125 9.89 10.78 35.40
N GLN A 126 10.07 12.11 35.43
CA GLN A 126 9.62 12.99 34.35
C GLN A 126 10.34 12.67 33.03
N LYS A 127 11.67 12.51 33.05
CA LYS A 127 12.44 12.13 31.85
C LYS A 127 11.96 10.79 31.28
N LYS A 128 11.70 9.80 32.15
CA LYS A 128 11.20 8.50 31.73
C LYS A 128 9.82 8.61 31.08
N TYR A 129 8.91 9.36 31.69
CA TYR A 129 7.58 9.60 31.13
C TYR A 129 7.64 10.35 29.80
N ASP A 130 8.44 11.40 29.70
CA ASP A 130 8.62 12.18 28.47
C ASP A 130 9.22 11.31 27.36
N PHE A 131 10.16 10.44 27.69
CA PHE A 131 10.74 9.46 26.76
C PHE A 131 9.70 8.44 26.27
N GLU A 132 8.94 7.82 27.17
CA GLU A 132 7.89 6.86 26.83
C GLU A 132 6.79 7.51 25.96
N LYS A 133 6.44 8.76 26.26
CA LYS A 133 5.50 9.54 25.45
C LYS A 133 6.04 9.80 24.04
N GLN A 134 7.29 10.27 23.92
CA GLN A 134 7.92 10.49 22.61
C GLN A 134 8.03 9.20 21.80
N GLN A 135 8.38 8.09 22.44
CA GLN A 135 8.45 6.79 21.79
C GLN A 135 7.08 6.36 21.26
N THR A 136 6.02 6.51 22.07
CA THR A 136 4.64 6.18 21.66
C THR A 136 4.17 7.05 20.48
N GLU A 137 4.49 8.34 20.49
CA GLU A 137 4.18 9.24 19.37
C GLU A 137 4.96 8.85 18.10
N TYR A 138 6.23 8.47 18.24
CA TYR A 138 7.05 8.01 17.13
C TYR A 138 6.52 6.70 16.51
N GLU A 139 6.15 5.73 17.34
CA GLU A 139 5.53 4.47 16.88
C GLU A 139 4.21 4.71 16.14
N LYS A 140 3.35 5.59 16.67
CA LYS A 140 2.10 5.99 15.99
C LYS A 140 2.38 6.64 14.63
N ASN A 141 3.38 7.52 14.56
CA ASN A 141 3.75 8.19 13.31
C ASN A 141 4.33 7.21 12.28
N ILE A 142 5.10 6.20 12.71
CA ILE A 142 5.57 5.13 11.83
C ILE A 142 4.39 4.33 11.27
N TRP A 143 3.47 3.89 12.11
CA TRP A 143 2.29 3.14 11.65
C TRP A 143 1.45 3.94 10.67
N PHE A 144 1.27 5.24 10.92
CA PHE A 144 0.60 6.14 10.00
C PHE A 144 1.32 6.24 8.65
N LEU A 145 2.65 6.41 8.64
CA LEU A 145 3.44 6.45 7.41
C LEU A 145 3.35 5.13 6.63
N ILE A 146 3.43 3.99 7.31
CA ILE A 146 3.26 2.66 6.69
C ILE A 146 1.87 2.57 6.03
N ALA A 147 0.82 3.01 6.71
CA ALA A 147 -0.54 3.01 6.16
C ALA A 147 -0.66 3.89 4.91
N VAL A 148 -0.05 5.09 4.91
CA VAL A 148 -0.04 6.01 3.75
C VAL A 148 0.73 5.40 2.58
N ILE A 149 1.91 4.82 2.81
CA ILE A 149 2.69 4.15 1.77
C ILE A 149 1.92 2.95 1.21
N GLY A 150 1.25 2.17 2.06
CA GLY A 150 0.38 1.07 1.66
C GLY A 150 -0.75 1.53 0.74
N LEU A 151 -1.41 2.64 1.06
CA LEU A 151 -2.45 3.23 0.22
C LEU A 151 -1.91 3.71 -1.14
N LEU A 152 -0.76 4.40 -1.14
CA LEU A 152 -0.14 4.91 -2.38
C LEU A 152 0.32 3.77 -3.30
N THR A 153 0.86 2.69 -2.74
CA THR A 153 1.27 1.51 -3.50
C THR A 153 0.07 0.74 -4.06
N ALA A 154 -1.03 0.62 -3.30
CA ALA A 154 -2.26 0.04 -3.81
C ALA A 154 -2.86 0.88 -4.96
N ALA A 155 -2.87 2.21 -4.81
CA ALA A 155 -3.36 3.11 -5.84
C ALA A 155 -2.51 3.06 -7.12
N SER A 156 -1.18 3.00 -7.00
CA SER A 156 -0.30 2.89 -8.17
C SER A 156 -0.43 1.54 -8.89
N LEU A 157 -0.61 0.44 -8.15
CA LEU A 157 -0.92 -0.87 -8.72
C LEU A 157 -2.27 -0.86 -9.47
N ALA A 158 -3.31 -0.30 -8.86
CA ALA A 158 -4.62 -0.17 -9.50
C ALA A 158 -4.51 0.67 -10.80
N PHE A 159 -3.80 1.79 -10.75
CA PHE A 159 -3.54 2.63 -11.92
C PHE A 159 -2.77 1.88 -13.01
N ALA A 160 -1.74 1.11 -12.67
CA ALA A 160 -0.98 0.31 -13.61
C ALA A 160 -1.84 -0.77 -14.29
N ILE A 161 -2.73 -1.43 -13.53
CA ILE A 161 -3.66 -2.43 -14.06
C ILE A 161 -4.65 -1.78 -15.04
N ILE A 162 -5.26 -0.66 -14.65
CA ILE A 162 -6.20 0.10 -15.51
C ILE A 162 -5.48 0.59 -16.77
N TYR A 163 -4.29 1.14 -16.64
CA TYR A 163 -3.49 1.62 -17.76
C TYR A 163 -3.14 0.49 -18.73
N LYS A 164 -2.68 -0.66 -18.21
CA LYS A 164 -2.37 -1.83 -19.04
C LYS A 164 -3.60 -2.36 -19.77
N HIS A 165 -4.74 -2.45 -19.08
CA HIS A 165 -6.00 -2.88 -19.68
C HIS A 165 -6.45 -1.95 -20.82
N ASN A 166 -6.44 -0.64 -20.56
CA ASN A 166 -6.80 0.36 -21.56
C ASN A 166 -5.81 0.39 -22.74
N SER A 167 -4.51 0.22 -22.48
CA SER A 167 -3.49 0.15 -23.55
C SER A 167 -3.70 -1.05 -24.48
N HIS A 168 -4.06 -2.22 -23.94
CA HIS A 168 -4.40 -3.38 -24.77
C HIS A 168 -5.67 -3.14 -25.60
N LYS A 169 -6.69 -2.51 -25.02
CA LYS A 169 -7.94 -2.16 -25.72
C LYS A 169 -7.67 -1.17 -26.85
N ILE A 170 -6.87 -0.13 -26.61
CA ILE A 170 -6.47 0.84 -27.64
C ILE A 170 -5.72 0.17 -28.79
N LYS A 171 -4.76 -0.73 -28.49
CA LYS A 171 -4.03 -1.46 -29.54
C LYS A 171 -4.92 -2.41 -30.36
N GLN A 172 -5.97 -2.97 -29.77
CA GLN A 172 -6.95 -3.77 -30.51
C GLN A 172 -7.82 -2.89 -31.41
N LEU A 173 -8.29 -1.76 -30.91
CA LEU A 173 -9.06 -0.77 -31.68
C LEU A 173 -8.23 -0.16 -32.82
N GLU A 174 -6.92 0.03 -32.65
CA GLU A 174 -6.02 0.47 -33.73
C GLU A 174 -5.91 -0.57 -34.85
N LYS A 175 -5.80 -1.86 -34.50
CA LYS A 175 -5.76 -2.95 -35.50
C LYS A 175 -7.08 -3.06 -36.27
N GLU A 176 -8.20 -2.92 -35.56
CA GLU A 176 -9.53 -2.96 -36.17
C GLU A 176 -9.79 -1.75 -37.08
N ASN A 177 -9.40 -0.54 -36.65
CA ASN A 177 -9.45 0.66 -37.49
C ASN A 177 -8.53 0.56 -38.73
N THR A 178 -7.38 -0.09 -38.61
CA THR A 178 -6.48 -0.31 -39.75
C THR A 178 -7.15 -1.20 -40.80
N HIS A 179 -7.81 -2.28 -40.39
CA HIS A 179 -8.58 -3.12 -41.31
C HIS A 179 -9.79 -2.40 -41.91
N LEU A 180 -10.46 -1.52 -41.16
CA LEU A 180 -11.53 -0.68 -41.70
C LEU A 180 -11.03 0.30 -42.76
N TYR A 181 -9.85 0.90 -42.55
CA TYR A 181 -9.22 1.78 -43.53
C TYR A 181 -8.81 1.03 -44.79
N GLU A 182 -8.25 -0.17 -44.66
CA GLU A 182 -7.93 -1.06 -45.78
C GLU A 182 -9.18 -1.45 -46.58
N ASN A 183 -10.28 -1.79 -45.89
CA ASN A 183 -11.56 -2.12 -46.52
C ASN A 183 -12.19 -0.91 -47.22
N GLN A 184 -12.11 0.29 -46.62
CA GLN A 184 -12.55 1.52 -47.28
C GLN A 184 -11.74 1.84 -48.52
N LYS A 185 -10.42 1.66 -48.47
CA LYS A 185 -9.54 1.86 -49.62
C LYS A 185 -9.92 0.91 -50.76
N LEU A 186 -10.11 -0.38 -50.46
CA LEU A 186 -10.55 -1.38 -51.45
C LEU A 186 -11.94 -1.02 -52.03
N SER A 187 -12.87 -0.56 -51.19
CA SER A 187 -14.19 -0.11 -51.65
C SER A 187 -14.10 1.10 -52.58
N ASN A 188 -13.18 2.03 -52.33
CA ASN A 188 -12.96 3.19 -53.18
C ASN A 188 -12.31 2.78 -54.52
N GLU A 189 -11.33 1.88 -54.49
CA GLU A 189 -10.71 1.32 -55.70
C GLU A 189 -11.74 0.62 -56.60
N ILE A 190 -12.62 -0.20 -56.02
CA ILE A 190 -13.74 -0.82 -56.74
C ILE A 190 -14.67 0.25 -57.34
N ASN A 191 -15.01 1.29 -56.56
CA ASN A 191 -15.93 2.33 -57.00
C ASN A 191 -15.34 3.16 -58.16
N ASP A 192 -14.03 3.41 -58.14
CA ASP A 192 -13.33 4.09 -59.22
C ASP A 192 -13.22 3.21 -60.47
N GLU A 193 -13.02 1.90 -60.32
CA GLU A 193 -13.10 0.93 -61.43
C GLU A 193 -14.50 0.96 -62.09
N TYR A 194 -15.57 0.94 -61.29
CA TYR A 194 -16.94 1.07 -61.80
C TYR A 194 -17.18 2.41 -62.52
N LYS A 195 -16.64 3.52 -62.01
CA LYS A 195 -16.73 4.82 -62.70
C LYS A 195 -15.98 4.80 -64.02
N SER A 196 -14.78 4.23 -64.08
CA SER A 196 -14.03 4.07 -65.32
C SER A 196 -14.79 3.22 -66.34
N GLN A 197 -15.45 2.14 -65.90
CA GLN A 197 -16.33 1.34 -66.77
C GLN A 197 -17.55 2.13 -67.24
N LEU A 198 -18.14 2.98 -66.40
CA LEU A 198 -19.25 3.86 -66.79
C LEU A 198 -18.82 4.93 -67.80
N VAL A 199 -17.62 5.49 -67.63
CA VAL A 199 -17.05 6.45 -68.60
C VAL A 199 -16.76 5.74 -69.93
N PHE A 200 -16.17 4.55 -69.90
CA PHE A 200 -15.95 3.74 -71.11
C PHE A 200 -17.27 3.40 -71.82
N LEU A 201 -18.30 2.98 -71.08
CA LEU A 201 -19.63 2.73 -71.65
C LEU A 201 -20.28 4.00 -72.19
N ARG A 202 -20.00 5.17 -71.59
CA ARG A 202 -20.48 6.48 -72.06
C ARG A 202 -19.75 6.93 -73.32
N GLU A 203 -18.44 6.76 -73.40
CA GLU A 203 -17.62 7.01 -74.60
C GLU A 203 -18.04 6.09 -75.75
N GLN A 204 -18.32 4.81 -75.45
CA GLN A 204 -18.87 3.87 -76.43
C GLN A 204 -20.28 4.29 -76.89
N ASN A 205 -21.07 4.93 -76.03
CA ASN A 205 -22.38 5.51 -76.35
C ASN A 205 -22.25 6.79 -77.20
N GLU A 206 -21.26 7.64 -76.93
CA GLU A 206 -20.93 8.84 -77.72
C GLU A 206 -20.37 8.46 -79.10
N GLU A 207 -19.57 7.40 -79.20
CA GLU A 207 -19.12 6.80 -80.45
C GLU A 207 -20.29 6.18 -81.24
N MET A 208 -21.23 5.50 -80.57
CA MET A 208 -22.49 5.05 -81.16
C MET A 208 -23.40 6.21 -81.60
N SER A 209 -23.32 7.36 -80.92
CA SER A 209 -24.05 8.57 -81.29
C SER A 209 -23.59 9.18 -82.63
N SER A 210 -22.43 8.76 -83.15
CA SER A 210 -21.94 9.13 -84.49
C SER A 210 -22.52 8.26 -85.63
N LYS A 211 -23.28 7.19 -85.31
CA LYS A 211 -23.89 6.28 -86.29
C LYS A 211 -25.36 5.96 -85.96
N SER A 212 -26.26 6.69 -86.62
CA SER A 212 -27.61 6.28 -87.06
C SER A 212 -28.76 6.17 -86.02
N GLU A 213 -29.65 7.17 -86.07
CA GLU A 213 -31.09 7.06 -86.34
C GLU A 213 -31.89 5.89 -85.70
N ASN A 214 -31.85 5.70 -84.37
CA ASN A 214 -32.82 4.85 -83.63
C ASN A 214 -32.96 5.21 -82.12
N PHE A 215 -32.97 6.51 -81.78
CA PHE A 215 -32.74 6.99 -80.42
C PHE A 215 -33.99 7.07 -79.50
N ALA A 216 -35.21 7.03 -80.01
CA ALA A 216 -36.41 7.26 -79.18
C ALA A 216 -36.80 6.05 -78.30
N THR A 217 -36.54 4.83 -78.77
CA THR A 217 -36.93 3.58 -78.09
C THR A 217 -35.98 3.17 -76.97
N VAL A 218 -34.69 3.50 -77.08
CA VAL A 218 -33.66 3.09 -76.10
C VAL A 218 -33.70 3.95 -74.83
N ILE A 219 -34.03 5.24 -74.95
CA ILE A 219 -34.16 6.15 -73.79
C ILE A 219 -35.29 5.73 -72.86
N ALA A 220 -36.44 5.29 -73.41
CA ALA A 220 -37.57 4.81 -72.62
C ALA A 220 -37.25 3.50 -71.85
N ALA A 221 -36.51 2.58 -72.49
CA ALA A 221 -36.12 1.30 -71.88
C ALA A 221 -35.11 1.46 -70.74
N ASN A 222 -34.14 2.37 -70.86
CA ASN A 222 -33.15 2.61 -69.82
C ASN A 222 -33.74 3.28 -68.57
N ASN A 223 -34.69 4.20 -68.75
CA ASN A 223 -35.37 4.83 -67.62
C ASN A 223 -36.26 3.84 -66.84
N ASP A 224 -36.90 2.88 -67.53
CA ASP A 224 -37.65 1.79 -66.90
C ASP A 224 -36.73 0.85 -66.10
N MET A 225 -35.52 0.58 -66.58
CA MET A 225 -34.55 -0.29 -65.90
C MET A 225 -34.01 0.34 -64.60
N ILE A 226 -33.71 1.64 -64.61
CA ILE A 226 -33.28 2.38 -63.40
C ILE A 226 -34.40 2.40 -62.35
N ALA A 227 -35.66 2.60 -62.77
CA ALA A 227 -36.81 2.54 -61.87
C ALA A 227 -37.00 1.15 -61.25
N LYS A 228 -36.85 0.08 -62.05
CA LYS A 228 -36.91 -1.32 -61.57
C LYS A 228 -35.82 -1.63 -60.55
N LEU A 229 -34.60 -1.13 -60.73
CA LEU A 229 -33.50 -1.35 -59.79
C LEU A 229 -33.74 -0.65 -58.45
N ARG A 230 -34.25 0.59 -58.46
CA ARG A 230 -34.63 1.30 -57.22
C ARG A 230 -35.74 0.57 -56.48
N SER A 231 -36.79 0.16 -57.18
CA SER A 231 -37.89 -0.62 -56.59
C SER A 231 -37.40 -1.91 -55.92
N LYS A 232 -36.39 -2.57 -56.49
CA LYS A 232 -35.83 -3.81 -55.95
C LYS A 232 -35.03 -3.58 -54.67
N ILE A 233 -34.31 -2.46 -54.57
CA ILE A 233 -33.60 -2.06 -53.34
C ILE A 233 -34.59 -1.80 -52.20
N ASP A 234 -35.67 -1.08 -52.48
CA ASP A 234 -36.71 -0.78 -51.48
C ASP A 234 -37.44 -2.05 -51.02
N GLU A 235 -37.71 -2.98 -51.94
CA GLU A 235 -38.28 -4.29 -51.62
C GLU A 235 -37.38 -5.10 -50.70
N MET A 236 -36.08 -5.17 -50.99
CA MET A 236 -35.10 -5.88 -50.14
C MET A 236 -35.00 -5.28 -48.73
N ASN A 237 -35.01 -3.95 -48.61
CA ASN A 237 -34.98 -3.28 -47.32
C ASN A 237 -36.24 -3.56 -46.49
N LYS A 238 -37.41 -3.59 -47.14
CA LYS A 238 -38.67 -3.96 -46.49
C LYS A 238 -38.65 -5.41 -45.99
N GLN A 239 -38.20 -6.35 -46.82
CA GLN A 239 -38.06 -7.75 -46.43
C GLN A 239 -37.12 -7.94 -45.23
N ASN A 240 -35.98 -7.22 -45.19
CA ASN A 240 -35.06 -7.27 -44.06
C ASN A 240 -35.69 -6.79 -42.75
N ASN A 241 -36.46 -5.70 -42.79
CA ASN A 241 -37.19 -5.21 -41.62
C ASN A 241 -38.27 -6.18 -41.14
N ASP A 242 -38.98 -6.84 -42.06
CA ASP A 242 -39.97 -7.86 -41.75
C ASP A 242 -39.32 -9.07 -41.07
N TYR A 243 -38.13 -9.51 -41.53
CA TYR A 243 -37.38 -10.59 -40.89
C TYR A 243 -36.96 -10.24 -39.47
N LEU A 244 -36.42 -9.03 -39.23
CA LEU A 244 -36.03 -8.59 -37.89
C LEU A 244 -37.23 -8.47 -36.94
N THR A 245 -38.37 -7.98 -37.43
CA THR A 245 -39.61 -7.88 -36.64
C THR A 245 -40.10 -9.25 -36.19
N VAL A 246 -40.09 -10.23 -37.09
CA VAL A 246 -40.44 -11.63 -36.77
C VAL A 246 -39.42 -12.25 -35.82
N GLY A 247 -38.13 -11.98 -36.01
CA GLY A 247 -37.06 -12.48 -35.16
C GLY A 247 -37.19 -12.00 -33.72
N LYS A 248 -37.42 -10.69 -33.54
CA LYS A 248 -37.67 -10.08 -32.23
C LYS A 248 -38.86 -10.72 -31.52
N ALA A 249 -39.99 -10.90 -32.21
CA ALA A 249 -41.18 -11.49 -31.61
C ALA A 249 -40.94 -12.93 -31.10
N ILE A 250 -40.09 -13.72 -31.76
CA ILE A 250 -39.72 -15.05 -31.29
C ILE A 250 -38.78 -14.96 -30.08
N PHE A 251 -37.82 -14.03 -30.10
CA PHE A 251 -36.90 -13.79 -29.01
C PHE A 251 -37.60 -13.36 -27.72
N ASP A 252 -38.53 -12.40 -27.81
CA ASP A 252 -39.33 -11.93 -26.67
C ASP A 252 -40.16 -13.08 -26.06
N ARG A 253 -40.72 -13.97 -26.89
CA ARG A 253 -41.44 -15.16 -26.40
C ARG A 253 -40.55 -16.13 -25.64
N MET A 254 -39.29 -16.34 -26.07
CA MET A 254 -38.34 -17.16 -25.33
C MET A 254 -38.00 -16.52 -23.98
N ASN A 255 -37.86 -15.19 -23.95
CA ASN A 255 -37.61 -14.45 -22.72
C ASN A 255 -38.76 -14.62 -21.71
N ASP A 256 -40.01 -14.58 -22.21
CA ASP A 256 -41.25 -14.73 -21.43
C ASP A 256 -41.61 -16.21 -21.10
N ASN A 257 -40.72 -17.17 -21.36
CA ASN A 257 -40.94 -18.61 -21.15
C ASN A 257 -42.13 -19.19 -21.95
N LEU A 258 -42.51 -18.55 -23.05
CA LEU A 258 -43.60 -18.97 -23.93
C LEU A 258 -43.09 -19.95 -25.00
N SER A 259 -43.96 -20.89 -25.37
CA SER A 259 -43.59 -21.87 -26.39
C SER A 259 -43.32 -21.24 -27.77
N ILE A 260 -42.24 -21.69 -28.41
CA ILE A 260 -41.81 -21.36 -29.77
C ILE A 260 -41.85 -22.55 -30.73
N ALA A 261 -42.44 -23.68 -30.31
CA ALA A 261 -42.43 -24.93 -31.08
C ALA A 261 -43.04 -24.80 -32.48
N ASN A 262 -44.01 -23.90 -32.65
CA ASN A 262 -44.67 -23.62 -33.93
C ASN A 262 -43.88 -22.69 -34.86
N TYR A 263 -42.71 -22.19 -34.43
CA TYR A 263 -41.91 -21.20 -35.16
C TYR A 263 -40.62 -21.76 -35.75
N LYS A 264 -40.43 -23.09 -35.79
CA LYS A 264 -39.19 -23.74 -36.27
C LYS A 264 -38.71 -23.23 -37.63
N MET A 265 -39.63 -23.03 -38.58
CA MET A 265 -39.31 -22.51 -39.92
C MET A 265 -38.82 -21.06 -39.92
N LYS A 266 -38.99 -20.33 -38.81
CA LYS A 266 -38.63 -18.91 -38.65
C LYS A 266 -37.47 -18.70 -37.66
N TYR A 267 -36.80 -19.76 -37.22
CA TYR A 267 -35.67 -19.64 -36.29
C TYR A 267 -34.49 -18.88 -36.87
N ALA A 268 -34.30 -18.91 -38.20
CA ALA A 268 -33.28 -18.12 -38.86
C ALA A 268 -33.47 -16.61 -38.60
N ASN A 269 -34.72 -16.13 -38.60
CA ASN A 269 -35.04 -14.73 -38.32
C ASN A 269 -34.72 -14.35 -36.88
N CYS A 270 -34.99 -15.25 -35.94
CA CYS A 270 -34.67 -15.05 -34.52
C CYS A 270 -33.15 -15.00 -34.30
N LEU A 271 -32.40 -15.86 -34.99
CA LEU A 271 -30.93 -15.84 -34.94
C LEU A 271 -30.37 -14.54 -35.53
N LEU A 272 -30.87 -14.12 -36.69
CA LEU A 272 -30.48 -12.86 -37.33
C LEU A 272 -30.73 -11.65 -36.40
N TYR A 273 -31.88 -11.62 -35.74
CA TYR A 273 -32.20 -10.59 -34.75
C TYR A 273 -31.21 -10.59 -33.58
N PHE A 274 -30.88 -11.77 -33.04
CA PHE A 274 -29.94 -11.92 -31.94
C PHE A 274 -28.52 -11.47 -32.34
N GLU A 275 -28.01 -11.92 -33.49
CA GLU A 275 -26.68 -11.55 -34.00
C GLU A 275 -26.57 -10.04 -34.29
N THR A 276 -27.65 -9.41 -34.73
CA THR A 276 -27.68 -7.96 -35.01
C THR A 276 -27.80 -7.12 -33.73
N THR A 277 -28.56 -7.59 -32.73
CA THR A 277 -28.86 -6.81 -31.51
C THR A 277 -27.86 -7.06 -30.39
N TYR A 278 -27.29 -8.26 -30.32
CA TYR A 278 -26.36 -8.70 -29.26
C TYR A 278 -25.07 -9.30 -29.86
N PRO A 279 -24.33 -8.55 -30.70
CA PRO A 279 -23.14 -9.06 -31.37
C PRO A 279 -22.08 -9.58 -30.36
N ASP A 280 -21.94 -8.90 -29.23
CA ASP A 280 -21.01 -9.26 -28.15
C ASP A 280 -21.32 -10.58 -27.44
N HIS A 281 -22.49 -11.18 -27.68
CA HIS A 281 -22.92 -12.45 -27.10
C HIS A 281 -22.94 -13.60 -28.11
N THR A 282 -22.50 -13.37 -29.35
CA THR A 282 -22.42 -14.41 -30.38
C THR A 282 -21.32 -15.45 -30.11
N TYR A 283 -20.35 -15.13 -29.25
CA TYR A 283 -19.27 -16.04 -28.84
C TYR A 283 -19.76 -17.36 -28.24
N ILE A 284 -21.01 -17.41 -27.74
CA ILE A 284 -21.62 -18.65 -27.22
C ILE A 284 -21.65 -19.77 -28.27
N PHE A 285 -21.54 -19.43 -29.56
CA PHE A 285 -21.49 -20.41 -30.66
C PHE A 285 -20.07 -20.89 -30.99
N ASP A 286 -19.04 -20.09 -30.72
CA ASP A 286 -17.66 -20.33 -31.17
C ASP A 286 -17.04 -21.59 -30.53
N SER A 287 -17.54 -21.98 -29.37
CA SER A 287 -17.09 -23.18 -28.64
C SER A 287 -17.64 -24.49 -29.21
N TYR A 288 -18.47 -24.45 -30.25
CA TYR A 288 -19.18 -25.62 -30.78
C TYR A 288 -18.99 -25.81 -32.29
N ILE A 289 -18.85 -27.07 -32.73
CA ILE A 289 -18.68 -27.42 -34.14
C ILE A 289 -20.03 -27.88 -34.75
N ASN A 290 -20.31 -27.47 -35.99
CA ASN A 290 -21.46 -27.94 -36.79
C ASN A 290 -22.81 -27.80 -36.06
N LEU A 291 -23.09 -26.58 -35.57
CA LEU A 291 -24.38 -26.22 -34.97
C LEU A 291 -25.45 -25.98 -36.04
N THR A 292 -26.61 -26.64 -35.88
CA THR A 292 -27.82 -26.28 -36.62
C THR A 292 -28.44 -25.02 -36.03
N ILE A 293 -29.29 -24.31 -36.80
CA ILE A 293 -30.01 -23.13 -36.32
C ILE A 293 -30.81 -23.45 -35.04
N GLU A 294 -31.49 -24.60 -35.01
CA GLU A 294 -32.25 -25.04 -33.83
C GLU A 294 -31.36 -25.22 -32.58
N ASN A 295 -30.12 -25.67 -32.77
CA ASN A 295 -29.17 -25.82 -31.67
C ASN A 295 -28.57 -24.48 -31.24
N LYS A 296 -28.38 -23.53 -32.16
CA LYS A 296 -28.02 -22.16 -31.81
C LYS A 296 -29.11 -21.50 -30.96
N ILE A 297 -30.38 -21.61 -31.36
CA ILE A 297 -31.51 -21.12 -30.55
C ILE A 297 -31.56 -21.80 -29.18
N PHE A 298 -31.28 -23.10 -29.12
CA PHE A 298 -31.17 -23.83 -27.85
C PHE A 298 -30.05 -23.27 -26.94
N LEU A 299 -28.87 -22.96 -27.49
CA LEU A 299 -27.77 -22.35 -26.74
C LEU A 299 -28.05 -20.92 -26.30
N ILE A 300 -28.78 -20.13 -27.09
CA ILE A 300 -29.24 -18.80 -26.65
C ILE A 300 -30.09 -18.95 -25.37
N CYS A 301 -30.99 -19.93 -25.33
CA CYS A 301 -31.83 -20.14 -24.15
C CYS A 301 -31.03 -20.70 -22.95
N ASP A 302 -30.11 -21.64 -23.18
CA ASP A 302 -29.33 -22.32 -22.13
C ASP A 302 -28.22 -21.42 -21.57
N ASP A 303 -27.36 -20.86 -22.43
CA ASP A 303 -26.12 -20.18 -22.04
C ASP A 303 -26.29 -18.65 -21.92
N TYR A 304 -27.08 -18.02 -22.80
CA TYR A 304 -27.29 -16.56 -22.76
C TYR A 304 -28.44 -16.14 -21.83
N MET A 305 -29.60 -16.80 -21.94
CA MET A 305 -30.77 -16.49 -21.11
C MET A 305 -30.76 -17.22 -19.76
N GLY A 306 -29.92 -18.24 -19.58
CA GLY A 306 -29.80 -18.99 -18.33
C GLY A 306 -31.04 -19.80 -17.94
N LYS A 307 -31.83 -20.26 -18.91
CA LYS A 307 -33.11 -20.95 -18.67
C LYS A 307 -32.90 -22.33 -18.06
N ASN A 308 -33.70 -22.67 -17.05
CA ASN A 308 -33.65 -23.98 -16.38
C ASN A 308 -34.40 -25.08 -17.20
N ASP A 309 -34.33 -26.34 -16.74
CA ASP A 309 -34.93 -27.48 -17.46
C ASP A 309 -36.45 -27.33 -17.70
N ASP A 310 -37.20 -26.74 -16.77
CA ASP A 310 -38.65 -26.58 -16.86
C ASP A 310 -39.04 -25.42 -17.79
N GLU A 311 -38.24 -24.34 -17.78
CA GLU A 311 -38.38 -23.22 -18.70
C GLU A 311 -38.04 -23.64 -20.13
N MET A 312 -36.94 -24.38 -20.30
CA MET A 312 -36.54 -24.96 -21.60
C MET A 312 -37.57 -25.95 -22.11
N SER A 313 -38.13 -26.78 -21.23
CA SER A 313 -39.25 -27.68 -21.54
C SER A 313 -40.46 -26.91 -22.08
N SER A 314 -40.79 -25.78 -21.44
CA SER A 314 -41.92 -24.92 -21.84
C SER A 314 -41.68 -24.18 -23.17
N ILE A 315 -40.50 -23.60 -23.35
CA ILE A 315 -40.11 -22.87 -24.57
C ILE A 315 -40.12 -23.80 -25.79
N PHE A 316 -39.47 -24.97 -25.68
CA PHE A 316 -39.36 -25.91 -26.80
C PHE A 316 -40.55 -26.87 -26.94
N ASN A 317 -41.47 -26.90 -25.98
CA ASN A 317 -42.58 -27.87 -25.88
C ASN A 317 -42.10 -29.33 -26.00
N ILE A 318 -41.08 -29.68 -25.20
CA ILE A 318 -40.48 -31.02 -25.14
C ILE A 318 -40.37 -31.47 -23.70
N SER A 319 -40.34 -32.79 -23.43
CA SER A 319 -40.19 -33.27 -22.06
C SER A 319 -38.86 -32.80 -21.42
N PRO A 320 -38.80 -32.59 -20.09
CA PRO A 320 -37.55 -32.27 -19.39
C PRO A 320 -36.43 -33.30 -19.63
N THR A 321 -36.79 -34.59 -19.76
CA THR A 321 -35.85 -35.66 -20.14
C THR A 321 -35.23 -35.43 -21.52
N THR A 322 -36.02 -34.91 -22.47
CA THR A 322 -35.55 -34.55 -23.81
C THR A 322 -34.60 -33.35 -23.76
N VAL A 323 -34.87 -32.35 -22.92
CA VAL A 323 -33.97 -31.20 -22.69
C VAL A 323 -32.59 -31.68 -22.22
N ARG A 324 -32.54 -32.54 -21.20
CA ARG A 324 -31.28 -33.11 -20.67
C ARG A 324 -30.52 -33.93 -21.70
N THR A 325 -31.24 -34.72 -22.49
CA THR A 325 -30.65 -35.50 -23.59
C THR A 325 -30.06 -34.57 -24.66
N ARG A 326 -30.77 -33.48 -25.01
CA ARG A 326 -30.32 -32.50 -25.99
C ARG A 326 -29.10 -31.73 -25.50
N ARG A 327 -29.08 -31.29 -24.24
CA ARG A 327 -27.90 -30.67 -23.60
C ARG A 327 -26.70 -31.62 -23.62
N THR A 328 -26.90 -32.90 -23.35
CA THR A 328 -25.84 -33.93 -23.43
C THR A 328 -25.32 -34.12 -24.86
N LYS A 329 -26.20 -34.14 -25.87
CA LYS A 329 -25.80 -34.18 -27.29
C LYS A 329 -25.03 -32.92 -27.70
N MET A 330 -25.41 -31.76 -27.17
CA MET A 330 -24.72 -30.49 -27.41
C MET A 330 -23.32 -30.48 -26.81
N LYS A 331 -23.14 -31.00 -25.59
CA LYS A 331 -21.80 -31.13 -24.98
C LYS A 331 -20.85 -32.01 -25.80
N ARG A 332 -21.34 -32.99 -26.55
CA ARG A 332 -20.51 -33.81 -27.47
C ARG A 332 -20.06 -33.06 -28.72
N LYS A 333 -20.61 -31.87 -28.97
CA LYS A 333 -20.24 -30.99 -30.09
C LYS A 333 -19.37 -29.81 -29.66
N LEU A 334 -19.00 -29.72 -28.38
CA LEU A 334 -17.96 -28.81 -27.92
C LEU A 334 -16.65 -29.18 -28.63
N ALA A 335 -15.96 -28.18 -29.15
CA ALA A 335 -14.72 -28.32 -29.92
C ALA A 335 -13.56 -28.85 -29.06
#